data_AF-R2SQY2-F1
#
_entry.id   AF-R2SQY2-F1
#
_cell.length_a   1.000
_cell.length_b   1.000
_cell.length_c   1.000
_cell.angle_alpha   90.00
_cell.angle_beta   90.00
_cell.angle_gamma   90.00
#
_symmetry.space_group_name_H-M   'P 1'
#
loop_
_entity.id
_entity.type
_entity.pdbx_description
1 polymer ?
#
loop_
_entity_poly.entity_id
_entity_poly.type
_entity_poly.pdbx_seq_one_letter_code
_entity_poly.pdbx_strand_id
1 'polypeptide(L)'
;HEPKNGMQAMAVAPLVNGKVDTSQVVIAYAGTNSSDKLDIATDIQTVGAGSDKLKSFDWFEAPRSTDPQSLTAQQFADSIRNQYPFATITTTGHSLGESLAFYIAAENKWMMDAAVDWRKSDGYKK
;
A
#
# COMPACT_ATOMS: atom_id res chain seq x y z
N HIS A 1 -17.27 1.85 10.61
CA HIS A 1 -17.81 0.56 10.13
C HIS A 1 -16.61 -0.16 9.55
N GLU A 2 -16.15 -1.25 10.18
CA GLU A 2 -15.02 -2.00 9.63
C GLU A 2 -15.55 -2.86 8.46
N PRO A 3 -14.96 -2.73 7.28
CA PRO A 3 -15.37 -3.50 6.11
C PRO A 3 -15.05 -4.97 6.37
N LYS A 4 -16.03 -5.87 6.16
CA LYS A 4 -15.91 -7.32 6.42
C LYS A 4 -14.95 -8.05 5.45
N ASN A 5 -14.16 -7.32 4.67
CA ASN A 5 -13.31 -7.84 3.59
C ASN A 5 -11.83 -8.01 4.00
N GLY A 6 -11.49 -7.80 5.28
CA GLY A 6 -10.14 -8.03 5.79
C GLY A 6 -9.10 -6.97 5.40
N MET A 7 -9.51 -5.89 4.72
CA MET A 7 -8.63 -4.76 4.42
C MET A 7 -8.22 -4.05 5.71
N GLN A 8 -6.91 -3.87 5.89
CA GLN A 8 -6.36 -3.11 7.01
C GLN A 8 -5.44 -2.01 6.46
N ALA A 9 -5.68 -0.78 6.92
CA ALA A 9 -4.87 0.37 6.55
C ALA A 9 -4.71 1.34 7.73
N MET A 10 -3.63 2.11 7.72
CA MET A 10 -3.37 3.16 8.71
C MET A 10 -2.82 4.40 8.03
N ALA A 11 -3.33 5.58 8.40
CA ALA A 11 -2.77 6.86 7.99
C ALA A 11 -1.94 7.45 9.14
N VAL A 12 -0.72 7.89 8.86
CA VAL A 12 0.19 8.48 9.85
C VAL A 12 0.76 9.79 9.34
N ALA A 13 1.01 10.72 10.26
CA ALA A 13 1.69 11.98 10.00
C ALA A 13 2.99 12.03 10.84
N PRO A 14 4.11 12.52 10.28
CA PRO A 14 5.36 12.58 10.99
C PRO A 14 5.35 13.64 12.11
N LEU A 15 6.24 13.47 13.08
CA LEU A 15 6.55 14.51 14.06
C LEU A 15 7.79 15.29 13.59
N VAL A 16 7.62 16.58 13.36
CA VAL A 16 8.71 17.52 13.06
C VAL A 16 8.89 18.44 14.26
N ASN A 17 10.06 18.36 14.90
CA ASN A 17 10.37 19.12 16.12
C ASN A 17 9.33 18.94 17.25
N GLY A 18 8.84 17.70 17.43
CA GLY A 18 7.87 17.35 18.46
C GLY A 18 6.44 17.79 18.17
N LYS A 19 6.15 18.35 16.98
CA LYS A 19 4.81 18.71 16.53
C LYS A 19 4.40 17.83 15.36
N VAL A 20 3.13 17.43 15.33
CA VAL A 20 2.57 16.67 14.20
C VAL A 20 2.56 17.56 12.97
N ASP A 21 3.18 17.09 11.90
CA ASP A 21 3.16 17.73 10.59
C ASP A 21 2.12 17.04 9.70
N THR A 22 0.90 17.57 9.70
CA THR A 22 -0.20 17.04 8.87
C THR A 22 -0.12 17.50 7.41
N SER A 23 0.92 18.23 7.00
CA SER A 23 1.14 18.53 5.57
C SER A 23 1.67 17.31 4.80
N GLN A 24 2.14 16.29 5.53
CA GLN A 24 2.61 15.02 5.01
C GLN A 24 1.82 13.88 5.66
N VAL A 25 1.21 13.03 4.85
CA VAL A 25 0.47 11.86 5.35
C VAL A 25 0.90 10.61 4.58
N VAL A 26 1.22 9.56 5.30
CA VAL A 26 1.53 8.24 4.72
C VAL A 26 0.38 7.30 5.02
N ILE A 27 -0.16 6.66 3.99
CA ILE A 27 -1.16 5.59 4.11
C ILE A 27 -0.48 4.24 3.93
N ALA A 28 -0.44 3.45 5.00
CA ALA A 28 0.09 2.09 4.99
C ALA A 28 -1.04 1.07 4.82
N TYR A 29 -0.94 0.20 3.81
CA TYR A 29 -1.85 -0.94 3.60
C TYR A 29 -1.18 -2.25 4.04
N ALA A 30 -1.88 -3.05 4.84
CA ALA A 30 -1.37 -4.34 5.29
C ALA A 30 -1.50 -5.42 4.21
N GLY A 31 -0.58 -6.40 4.22
CA GLY A 31 -0.72 -7.63 3.46
C GLY A 31 -1.54 -8.69 4.23
N THR A 32 -2.08 -9.68 3.52
CA THR A 32 -2.76 -10.85 4.11
C THR A 32 -1.76 -11.96 4.49
N ASN A 33 -2.25 -13.03 5.13
CA ASN A 33 -1.45 -14.04 5.82
C ASN A 33 -0.41 -14.76 4.93
N SER A 34 0.68 -15.25 5.54
CA SER A 34 1.93 -15.66 4.86
C SER A 34 1.89 -16.81 3.87
N SER A 35 0.86 -17.62 3.92
CA SER A 35 0.74 -18.85 3.15
C SER A 35 0.39 -18.61 1.67
N ASP A 36 -0.22 -17.48 1.33
CA ASP A 36 -0.54 -17.07 -0.06
C ASP A 36 0.50 -16.07 -0.63
N LYS A 37 1.57 -15.75 0.11
CA LYS A 37 2.56 -14.70 -0.21
C LYS A 37 3.55 -15.06 -1.32
N LEU A 38 3.59 -16.32 -1.75
CA LEU A 38 4.58 -16.78 -2.73
C LEU A 38 4.26 -16.33 -4.16
N ASP A 39 3.02 -16.00 -4.47
CA ASP A 39 2.64 -15.65 -5.84
C ASP A 39 2.92 -14.16 -6.17
N ILE A 40 2.46 -13.23 -5.32
CA ILE A 40 2.51 -11.78 -5.64
C ILE A 40 3.94 -11.21 -5.59
N ALA A 41 4.74 -11.60 -4.60
CA ALA A 41 6.11 -11.06 -4.44
C ALA A 41 7.07 -11.59 -5.53
N THR A 42 6.84 -12.81 -6.01
CA THR A 42 7.64 -13.43 -7.08
C THR A 42 7.39 -12.73 -8.42
N ASP A 43 6.18 -12.20 -8.65
CA ASP A 43 5.87 -11.43 -9.85
C ASP A 43 6.53 -10.03 -9.85
N ILE A 44 6.65 -9.37 -8.69
CA ILE A 44 7.31 -8.05 -8.57
C ILE A 44 8.82 -8.13 -8.83
N GLN A 45 9.49 -9.23 -8.46
CA GLN A 45 10.93 -9.41 -8.70
C GLN A 45 11.31 -9.69 -10.18
N THR A 46 10.36 -9.85 -11.10
CA THR A 46 10.65 -10.22 -12.50
C THR A 46 10.81 -9.01 -13.45
N VAL A 47 10.87 -7.77 -12.95
CA VAL A 47 11.07 -6.56 -13.78
C VAL A 47 12.49 -6.48 -14.42
N GLY A 48 13.41 -7.37 -14.05
CA GLY A 48 14.69 -7.55 -14.74
C GLY A 48 14.67 -8.46 -15.98
N ALA A 49 13.55 -9.12 -16.29
CA ALA A 49 13.50 -10.15 -17.34
C ALA A 49 12.22 -10.06 -18.19
N GLY A 50 12.22 -9.14 -19.15
CA GLY A 50 11.41 -9.28 -20.38
C GLY A 50 9.95 -8.82 -20.30
N SER A 51 9.59 -8.06 -21.32
CA SER A 51 8.30 -7.41 -21.59
C SER A 51 7.07 -8.34 -21.69
N ASP A 52 7.24 -9.66 -21.69
CA ASP A 52 6.14 -10.60 -21.90
C ASP A 52 5.38 -10.96 -20.60
N LYS A 53 5.98 -10.67 -19.43
CA LYS A 53 5.36 -10.82 -18.11
C LYS A 53 4.63 -9.58 -17.61
N LEU A 54 4.61 -8.47 -18.36
CA LEU A 54 3.71 -7.35 -18.06
C LEU A 54 2.22 -7.76 -18.12
N LYS A 55 1.91 -8.93 -18.70
CA LYS A 55 0.61 -9.60 -18.56
C LYS A 55 0.29 -10.07 -17.13
N SER A 56 1.23 -10.09 -16.18
CA SER A 56 0.92 -10.32 -14.76
C SER A 56 0.17 -9.15 -14.13
N PHE A 57 0.13 -8.00 -14.81
CA PHE A 57 -0.82 -6.91 -14.56
C PHE A 57 -2.16 -7.09 -15.33
N ASP A 58 -2.54 -8.31 -15.75
CA ASP A 58 -3.95 -8.70 -15.90
C ASP A 58 -4.63 -8.74 -14.50
N TRP A 59 -4.65 -7.57 -13.85
CA TRP A 59 -5.46 -7.13 -12.71
C TRP A 59 -6.49 -8.15 -12.15
N PHE A 60 -6.38 -8.52 -10.87
CA PHE A 60 -7.59 -8.73 -10.03
C PHE A 60 -8.62 -9.79 -10.51
N GLU A 61 -8.28 -10.75 -11.39
CA GLU A 61 -9.21 -11.74 -11.95
C GLU A 61 -9.73 -12.76 -10.90
N ALA A 62 -10.77 -12.33 -10.17
CA ALA A 62 -11.93 -13.05 -9.63
C ALA A 62 -11.71 -14.10 -8.49
N PRO A 63 -12.47 -14.01 -7.37
CA PRO A 63 -13.93 -13.83 -7.39
C PRO A 63 -14.47 -12.59 -6.69
N ARG A 64 -15.42 -11.96 -7.37
CA ARG A 64 -16.44 -11.03 -6.85
C ARG A 64 -17.25 -11.72 -5.76
N SER A 65 -17.05 -11.40 -4.49
CA SER A 65 -18.03 -11.59 -3.41
C SER A 65 -17.51 -10.88 -2.15
N THR A 66 -18.27 -9.90 -1.65
CA THR A 66 -17.90 -8.84 -0.68
C THR A 66 -17.08 -7.70 -1.29
N ASP A 67 -17.33 -6.46 -0.86
CA ASP A 67 -16.75 -5.23 -1.45
C ASP A 67 -15.24 -5.42 -1.71
N PRO A 68 -14.74 -5.23 -2.96
CA PRO A 68 -13.35 -5.53 -3.26
C PRO A 68 -12.41 -4.70 -2.38
N GLN A 69 -11.34 -5.32 -1.87
CA GLN A 69 -10.39 -4.63 -0.96
C GLN A 69 -9.82 -3.35 -1.58
N SER A 70 -9.73 -3.26 -2.92
CA SER A 70 -9.35 -2.05 -3.65
C SER A 70 -10.38 -0.92 -3.50
N LEU A 71 -11.68 -1.21 -3.56
CA LEU A 71 -12.72 -0.20 -3.36
C LEU A 71 -12.66 0.35 -1.93
N THR A 72 -12.49 -0.52 -0.95
CA THR A 72 -12.37 -0.10 0.45
C THR A 72 -11.07 0.65 0.71
N ALA A 73 -9.96 0.24 0.09
CA ALA A 73 -8.69 0.96 0.15
C ALA A 73 -8.82 2.38 -0.43
N GLN A 74 -9.58 2.53 -1.52
CA GLN A 74 -9.89 3.83 -2.13
C GLN A 74 -10.80 4.67 -1.22
N GLN A 75 -11.85 4.10 -0.65
CA GLN A 75 -12.72 4.81 0.30
C GLN A 75 -11.93 5.32 1.52
N PHE A 76 -10.99 4.51 2.01
CA PHE A 76 -10.09 4.94 3.08
C PHE A 76 -9.20 6.10 2.63
N ALA A 77 -8.55 5.98 1.45
CA ALA A 77 -7.74 7.06 0.88
C ALA A 77 -8.53 8.36 0.70
N ASP A 78 -9.76 8.29 0.18
CA ASP A 78 -10.65 9.43 0.00
C ASP A 78 -10.99 10.09 1.34
N SER A 79 -11.22 9.29 2.39
CA SER A 79 -11.51 9.79 3.72
C SER A 79 -10.33 10.61 4.29
N ILE A 80 -9.10 10.13 4.08
CA ILE A 80 -7.88 10.83 4.49
C ILE A 80 -7.67 12.09 3.65
N ARG A 81 -7.88 12.01 2.33
CA ARG A 81 -7.79 13.17 1.43
C ARG A 81 -8.78 14.27 1.81
N ASN A 82 -10.01 13.90 2.16
CA ASN A 82 -11.03 14.86 2.59
C ASN A 82 -10.70 15.49 3.95
N GLN A 83 -10.11 14.72 4.86
CA GLN A 83 -9.70 15.23 6.17
C GLN A 83 -8.45 16.13 6.08
N TYR A 84 -7.54 15.83 5.15
CA TYR A 84 -6.29 16.56 4.94
C TYR A 84 -6.14 17.01 3.47
N PRO A 85 -6.98 17.97 3.00
CA PRO A 85 -7.07 18.32 1.58
C PRO A 85 -5.82 18.99 1.01
N PHE A 86 -4.97 19.54 1.87
CA PHE A 86 -3.71 20.19 1.48
C PHE A 86 -2.48 19.32 1.77
N ALA A 87 -2.65 18.12 2.33
CA ALA A 87 -1.53 17.22 2.55
C ALA A 87 -1.01 16.66 1.23
N THR A 88 0.31 16.49 1.17
CA THR A 88 0.93 15.54 0.26
C THR A 88 0.75 14.16 0.86
N ILE A 89 0.10 13.27 0.11
CA ILE A 89 -0.20 11.91 0.56
C ILE A 89 0.72 10.95 -0.18
N THR A 90 1.36 10.05 0.55
CA THR A 90 2.07 8.90 -0.02
C THR A 90 1.47 7.60 0.47
N THR A 91 1.66 6.52 -0.28
CA THR A 91 1.18 5.19 0.10
C THR A 91 2.34 4.21 0.28
N THR A 92 2.16 3.23 1.15
CA THR A 92 3.14 2.14 1.34
C THR A 92 2.44 0.84 1.74
N GLY A 93 3.15 -0.27 1.62
CA GLY A 93 2.63 -1.58 2.00
C GLY A 93 3.60 -2.69 1.61
N HIS A 94 3.30 -3.91 2.05
CA HIS A 94 4.10 -5.10 1.71
C HIS A 94 3.21 -6.22 1.17
N SER A 95 3.69 -6.96 0.17
CA SER A 95 2.94 -8.05 -0.48
C SER A 95 1.61 -7.54 -1.05
N LEU A 96 0.45 -8.11 -0.69
CA LEU A 96 -0.85 -7.59 -1.13
C LEU A 96 -1.05 -6.10 -0.78
N GLY A 97 -0.52 -5.65 0.35
CA GLY A 97 -0.56 -4.24 0.75
C GLY A 97 0.27 -3.35 -0.17
N GLU A 98 1.35 -3.87 -0.75
CA GLU A 98 2.16 -3.15 -1.74
C GLU A 98 1.38 -2.93 -3.04
N SER A 99 0.69 -3.96 -3.53
CA SER A 99 -0.17 -3.87 -4.70
C SER A 99 -1.31 -2.86 -4.51
N LEU A 100 -1.94 -2.86 -3.32
CA LEU A 100 -2.96 -1.87 -2.97
C LEU A 100 -2.37 -0.46 -2.89
N ALA A 101 -1.21 -0.29 -2.24
CA ALA A 101 -0.52 1.00 -2.17
C ALA A 101 -0.19 1.55 -3.57
N PHE A 102 0.31 0.70 -4.46
CA PHE A 102 0.61 1.06 -5.84
C PHE A 102 -0.65 1.46 -6.61
N TYR A 103 -1.71 0.65 -6.55
CA TYR A 103 -2.99 0.93 -7.20
C TYR A 103 -3.56 2.28 -6.75
N ILE A 104 -3.63 2.53 -5.44
CA ILE A 104 -4.15 3.78 -4.88
C ILE A 104 -3.26 4.97 -5.25
N ALA A 105 -1.93 4.81 -5.23
CA ALA A 105 -1.03 5.87 -5.67
C ALA A 105 -1.27 6.26 -7.13
N ALA A 106 -1.43 5.26 -8.01
CA ALA A 106 -1.70 5.49 -9.43
C ALA A 106 -3.03 6.21 -9.66
N GLU A 107 -4.13 5.71 -9.06
CA GLU A 107 -5.47 6.30 -9.18
C GLU A 107 -5.51 7.76 -8.70
N ASN A 108 -4.79 8.07 -7.62
CA ASN A 108 -4.83 9.39 -6.99
C ASN A 108 -3.68 10.32 -7.43
N LYS A 109 -2.79 9.85 -8.33
CA LYS A 109 -1.56 10.55 -8.75
C LYS A 109 -0.65 10.92 -7.57
N TRP A 110 -0.56 10.02 -6.60
CA TRP A 110 0.31 10.13 -5.44
C TRP A 110 1.59 9.34 -5.63
N MET A 111 2.56 9.57 -4.75
CA MET A 111 3.76 8.75 -4.70
C MET A 111 3.50 7.49 -3.88
N MET A 112 4.10 6.38 -4.30
CA MET A 112 4.20 5.17 -3.51
C MET A 112 5.63 5.06 -3.00
N ASP A 113 5.79 4.89 -1.69
CA ASP A 113 7.06 4.55 -1.06
C ASP A 113 7.13 3.03 -0.90
N ALA A 114 8.15 2.41 -1.51
CA ALA A 114 8.43 1.00 -1.29
C ALA A 114 8.65 0.75 0.21
N ALA A 115 8.03 -0.29 0.76
CA ALA A 115 8.24 -0.64 2.15
C ALA A 115 9.73 -0.88 2.40
N VAL A 116 10.32 -0.13 3.33
CA VAL A 116 11.71 -0.35 3.74
C VAL A 116 11.80 -1.74 4.36
N ASP A 117 12.67 -2.59 3.80
CA ASP A 117 13.03 -3.86 4.42
C ASP A 117 13.77 -3.57 5.74
N TRP A 118 13.03 -3.60 6.86
CA TRP A 118 13.57 -3.38 8.19
C TRP A 118 14.67 -4.40 8.58
N ARG A 119 14.85 -5.52 7.86
CA ARG A 119 16.01 -6.41 8.09
C ARG A 119 17.35 -5.80 7.71
N LYS A 120 17.40 -4.75 6.88
CA LYS A 120 18.66 -4.11 6.48
C LYS A 120 19.15 -3.06 7.48
N SER A 121 18.40 -2.76 8.54
CA SER A 121 18.79 -1.79 9.58
C SER A 121 19.43 -2.38 10.83
N ASP A 122 19.62 -3.71 10.93
CA ASP A 122 20.28 -4.38 12.07
C ASP A 122 21.81 -4.18 12.12
N GLY A 123 22.30 -3.05 11.59
CA GLY A 123 23.69 -2.61 11.70
C GLY A 123 24.07 -1.99 13.04
N TYR A 124 23.12 -1.76 13.95
CA TYR A 124 23.41 -1.32 15.32
C TYR A 124 23.50 -2.52 16.26
N LYS A 125 24.69 -3.14 16.27
CA LYS A 125 25.11 -4.00 17.38
C LYS A 125 25.19 -3.13 18.65
N LYS A 126 24.47 -3.54 19.69
CA LYS A 126 24.77 -3.16 21.08
C LYS A 126 26.11 -3.73 21.51
#